data_AF-A0AB34GZT5-F1
#
_entry.id   AF-A0AB34GZT5-F1
#
_cell.length_a   1.000
_cell.length_b   1.000
_cell.length_c   1.000
_cell.angle_alpha   90.00
_cell.angle_beta   90.00
_cell.angle_gamma   90.00
#
_symmetry.space_group_name_H-M   'P 1'
#
loop_
_entity.id
_entity.type
_entity.pdbx_description
1 polymer ?
#
loop_
_entity_poly.entity_id
_entity_poly.type
_entity_poly.pdbx_seq_one_letter_code
_entity_poly.pdbx_strand_id
1 'polypeptide(L)'
;MALLLLPMMSLLCCQPPSLTTGIVYAQRSLEKKKIFCISPRRINMCRQINLVSFDKTGTLTEDELDLWGTVPTADNCFQEVHSFASGKALPWGPLCVAMASCHSLILLDRTIQGDPLDLKMFEGTA
;
A
#
# COMPACT_ATOMS: atom_id res chain seq x y z
N MET A 1 -48.12 42.14 0.57
CA MET A 1 -47.31 41.29 1.48
C MET A 1 -46.94 39.92 0.92
N ALA A 2 -47.54 39.41 -0.18
CA ALA A 2 -47.19 38.10 -0.74
C ALA A 2 -45.90 38.08 -1.61
N LEU A 3 -45.47 39.22 -2.15
CA LEU A 3 -44.35 39.30 -3.10
C LEU A 3 -42.93 39.29 -2.48
N LEU A 4 -42.80 39.50 -1.16
CA LEU A 4 -41.51 39.48 -0.47
C LEU A 4 -41.09 38.08 0.03
N LEU A 5 -41.98 37.08 -0.04
CA LEU A 5 -41.71 35.70 0.40
C LEU A 5 -41.08 34.83 -0.69
N LEU A 6 -41.30 35.17 -1.97
CA LEU A 6 -40.78 34.44 -3.13
C LEU A 6 -39.23 34.41 -3.22
N PRO A 7 -38.48 35.51 -3.04
CA PRO A 7 -37.01 35.46 -3.10
C PRO A 7 -36.37 34.74 -1.89
N MET A 8 -37.04 34.73 -0.74
CA MET A 8 -36.61 34.02 0.48
C MET A 8 -36.76 32.49 0.33
N MET A 9 -37.82 32.03 -0.35
CA MET A 9 -38.03 30.61 -0.68
C MET A 9 -37.04 30.07 -1.72
N SER A 10 -36.58 30.90 -2.67
CA SER A 10 -35.56 30.50 -3.64
C SER A 10 -34.15 30.35 -3.05
N LEU A 11 -33.81 31.12 -2.00
CA LEU A 11 -32.51 30.99 -1.33
C LEU A 11 -32.43 29.74 -0.44
N LEU A 12 -33.52 29.38 0.27
CA LEU A 12 -33.50 28.24 1.19
C LEU A 12 -33.46 26.87 0.50
N CYS A 13 -34.04 26.74 -0.69
CA CYS A 13 -34.24 25.42 -1.30
C CYS A 13 -33.00 24.84 -2.01
N CYS A 14 -31.97 25.64 -2.28
CA CYS A 14 -30.89 25.23 -3.18
C CYS A 14 -29.51 25.04 -2.53
N GLN A 15 -29.31 25.42 -1.26
CA GLN A 15 -27.95 25.44 -0.68
C GLN A 15 -27.60 24.24 0.22
N PRO A 16 -28.44 23.77 1.17
CA PRO A 16 -28.09 22.59 1.99
C PRO A 16 -28.38 21.21 1.35
N PRO A 17 -29.57 20.95 0.76
CA PRO A 17 -29.92 19.61 0.28
C PRO A 17 -29.11 19.15 -0.94
N SER A 18 -28.78 20.07 -1.85
CA SER A 18 -28.01 19.79 -3.08
C SER A 18 -26.56 19.40 -2.76
N LEU A 19 -25.90 20.18 -1.90
CA LEU A 19 -24.56 19.88 -1.38
C LEU A 19 -24.54 18.56 -0.63
N THR A 20 -25.56 18.28 0.18
CA THR A 20 -25.69 17.02 0.92
C THR A 20 -25.86 15.84 -0.05
N THR A 21 -26.69 15.98 -1.09
CA THR A 21 -26.89 14.92 -2.10
C THR A 21 -25.61 14.64 -2.88
N GLY A 22 -24.87 15.68 -3.25
CA GLY A 22 -23.58 15.54 -3.94
C GLY A 22 -22.52 14.84 -3.09
N ILE A 23 -22.43 15.18 -1.80
CA ILE A 23 -21.52 14.52 -0.84
C ILE A 23 -21.89 13.04 -0.66
N VAL A 24 -23.19 12.72 -0.49
CA VAL A 24 -23.66 11.33 -0.33
C VAL A 24 -23.37 10.51 -1.58
N TYR A 25 -23.58 11.07 -2.78
CA TYR A 25 -23.24 10.40 -4.03
C TYR A 25 -21.73 10.15 -4.15
N ALA A 26 -20.91 11.16 -3.85
CA ALA A 26 -19.46 11.04 -3.88
C ALA A 26 -18.95 10.00 -2.88
N GLN A 27 -19.49 9.98 -1.66
CA GLN A 27 -19.16 8.98 -0.64
C GLN A 27 -19.47 7.57 -1.12
N ARG A 28 -20.68 7.32 -1.65
CA ARG A 28 -21.05 6.00 -2.20
C ARG A 28 -20.16 5.58 -3.37
N SER A 29 -19.75 6.53 -4.21
CA SER A 29 -18.83 6.27 -5.32
C SER A 29 -17.42 5.89 -4.84
N LEU A 30 -16.93 6.55 -3.78
CA LEU A 30 -15.65 6.25 -3.14
C LEU A 30 -15.67 4.91 -2.41
N GLU A 31 -16.77 4.58 -1.72
CA GLU A 31 -16.96 3.29 -1.04
C GLU A 31 -16.90 2.11 -2.03
N LYS A 32 -17.46 2.26 -3.23
CA LYS A 32 -17.31 1.27 -4.32
C LYS A 32 -15.85 1.04 -4.72
N LYS A 33 -14.97 2.01 -4.49
CA LYS A 33 -13.51 1.93 -4.71
C LYS A 33 -12.74 1.56 -3.44
N LYS A 34 -13.41 1.11 -2.39
CA LYS A 34 -12.83 0.81 -1.07
C LYS A 34 -12.19 2.02 -0.38
N ILE A 35 -12.61 3.24 -0.72
CA ILE A 35 -12.16 4.48 -0.07
C ILE A 35 -13.26 4.95 0.88
N PHE A 36 -12.99 4.86 2.18
CA PHE A 36 -13.95 5.22 3.23
C PHE A 36 -13.66 6.61 3.77
N CYS A 37 -14.68 7.48 3.79
CA CYS A 37 -14.56 8.84 4.30
C CYS A 37 -15.28 8.96 5.65
N ILE A 38 -14.53 9.14 6.73
CA ILE A 38 -15.08 9.31 8.09
C ILE A 38 -15.74 10.70 8.25
N SER A 39 -15.31 11.70 7.47
CA SER A 39 -15.82 13.07 7.54
C SER A 39 -16.24 13.56 6.15
N PRO A 40 -17.53 13.40 5.77
CA PRO A 40 -18.01 13.69 4.41
C PRO A 40 -17.78 15.14 3.96
N ARG A 41 -17.67 16.09 4.91
CA ARG A 41 -17.33 17.50 4.60
C ARG A 41 -15.95 17.66 3.95
N ARG A 42 -14.99 16.76 4.22
CA ARG A 42 -13.62 16.82 3.67
C ARG A 42 -13.55 16.50 2.17
N ILE A 43 -14.56 15.83 1.61
CA ILE A 43 -14.61 15.50 0.17
C ILE A 43 -14.53 16.76 -0.68
N ASN A 44 -15.17 17.85 -0.26
CA ASN A 44 -15.15 19.11 -0.99
C ASN A 44 -13.78 19.83 -0.92
N MET A 45 -12.98 19.57 0.14
CA MET A 45 -11.66 20.16 0.29
C MET A 45 -10.66 19.63 -0.75
N CYS A 46 -10.88 18.41 -1.25
CA CYS A 46 -10.02 17.80 -2.27
C CYS A 46 -9.87 18.62 -3.55
N ARG A 47 -10.85 19.50 -3.85
CA ARG A 47 -10.80 20.41 -5.00
C ARG A 47 -9.83 21.58 -4.86
N GLN A 48 -9.37 21.87 -3.65
CA GLN A 48 -8.51 23.03 -3.33
C GLN A 48 -7.09 22.62 -2.93
N ILE A 49 -6.72 21.36 -3.13
CA ILE A 49 -5.39 20.85 -2.78
C ILE A 49 -4.38 21.31 -3.83
N ASN A 50 -3.35 22.03 -3.38
CA ASN A 50 -2.24 22.50 -4.23
C ASN A 50 -0.92 21.75 -3.97
N LEU A 51 -0.84 21.00 -2.87
CA LEU A 51 0.35 20.24 -2.45
C LEU A 51 -0.10 18.92 -1.83
N VAL A 52 0.57 17.82 -2.19
CA VAL A 52 0.39 16.51 -1.57
C VAL A 52 1.74 16.09 -0.99
N SER A 53 1.77 15.84 0.31
CA SER A 53 2.92 15.24 0.98
C SER A 53 2.68 13.75 1.11
N PHE A 54 3.65 12.94 0.70
CA PHE A 54 3.60 11.50 0.87
C PHE A 54 4.51 11.10 2.03
N ASP A 55 3.99 10.26 2.91
CA ASP A 55 4.85 9.54 3.85
C ASP A 55 5.55 8.39 3.13
N LYS A 56 6.70 7.94 3.63
CA LYS A 56 7.46 6.87 3.00
C LYS A 56 6.93 5.49 3.42
N THR A 57 7.18 5.14 4.68
CA THR A 57 6.94 3.81 5.23
C THR A 57 5.45 3.60 5.46
N GLY A 58 4.89 2.53 4.92
CA GLY A 58 3.46 2.21 5.00
C GLY A 58 2.58 3.03 4.07
N THR A 59 3.17 3.86 3.18
CA THR A 59 2.45 4.67 2.18
C THR A 59 3.04 4.52 0.78
N LEU A 60 4.31 4.91 0.59
CA LEU A 60 5.00 4.73 -0.70
C LEU A 60 5.68 3.37 -0.80
N THR A 61 6.16 2.87 0.33
CA THR A 61 6.73 1.53 0.46
C THR A 61 5.89 0.70 1.41
N GLU A 62 5.95 -0.61 1.22
CA GLU A 62 5.46 -1.55 2.22
C GLU A 62 6.28 -1.42 3.52
N ASP A 63 5.71 -1.81 4.65
CA ASP A 63 6.39 -1.83 5.94
C ASP A 63 7.35 -3.02 6.06
N GLU A 64 7.17 -4.02 5.19
CA GLU A 64 7.95 -5.24 5.15
C GLU A 64 9.20 -5.06 4.27
N LEU A 65 10.28 -5.72 4.68
CA LEU A 65 11.50 -5.82 3.90
C LEU A 65 11.36 -6.98 2.91
N ASP A 66 11.80 -6.78 1.67
CA ASP A 66 11.80 -7.82 0.65
C ASP A 66 13.21 -8.08 0.10
N LEU A 67 13.44 -9.30 -0.37
CA LEU A 67 14.73 -9.73 -0.90
C LEU A 67 14.78 -9.49 -2.42
N TRP A 68 15.45 -8.41 -2.83
CA TRP A 68 15.55 -8.07 -4.25
C TRP A 68 16.44 -9.02 -5.06
N GLY A 69 17.56 -9.47 -4.48
CA GLY A 69 18.54 -10.29 -5.16
C GLY A 69 19.78 -10.61 -4.32
N THR A 70 20.61 -11.52 -4.84
CA THR A 70 21.91 -11.87 -4.25
C THR A 70 23.05 -11.60 -5.22
N VAL A 71 24.20 -11.20 -4.69
CA VAL A 71 25.43 -11.02 -5.48
C VAL A 71 26.44 -12.08 -5.05
N PRO A 72 26.60 -13.18 -5.81
CA PRO A 72 27.57 -14.20 -5.47
C PRO A 72 29.01 -13.69 -5.68
N THR A 73 29.95 -14.28 -4.97
CA THR A 73 31.38 -13.99 -5.12
C THR A 73 32.09 -15.23 -5.65
N ALA A 74 32.92 -15.07 -6.68
CA ALA A 74 33.85 -16.08 -7.17
C ALA A 74 35.19 -15.40 -7.50
N ASP A 75 36.30 -16.09 -7.28
CA ASP A 75 37.65 -15.57 -7.57
C ASP A 75 37.95 -14.20 -6.93
N ASN A 76 37.43 -13.97 -5.71
CA ASN A 76 37.49 -12.69 -5.00
C ASN A 76 36.85 -11.49 -5.74
N CYS A 77 35.98 -11.76 -6.70
CA CYS A 77 35.23 -10.77 -7.47
C CYS A 77 33.72 -10.96 -7.28
N PHE A 78 32.98 -9.84 -7.23
CA PHE A 78 31.52 -9.87 -7.28
C PHE A 78 31.05 -10.28 -8.68
N GLN A 79 30.13 -11.22 -8.73
CA GLN A 79 29.51 -11.67 -9.97
C GLN A 79 28.26 -10.84 -10.29
N GLU A 80 27.59 -11.19 -11.38
CA GLU A 80 26.32 -10.59 -11.77
C GLU A 80 25.25 -10.80 -10.70
N VAL A 81 24.41 -9.79 -10.50
CA VAL A 81 23.34 -9.87 -9.51
C VAL A 81 22.28 -10.85 -9.97
N HIS A 82 21.98 -11.84 -9.13
CA HIS A 82 20.82 -12.69 -9.30
C HIS A 82 19.60 -12.00 -8.68
N SER A 83 18.69 -11.48 -9.52
CA SER A 83 17.45 -10.85 -9.06
C SER A 83 16.30 -11.86 -8.94
N PHE A 84 15.62 -11.83 -7.80
CA PHE A 84 14.42 -12.64 -7.56
C PHE A 84 13.16 -12.07 -8.23
N ALA A 85 13.20 -10.82 -8.71
CA ALA A 85 12.09 -10.19 -9.43
C ALA A 85 11.70 -10.94 -10.72
N SER A 86 12.61 -11.75 -11.28
CA SER A 86 12.33 -12.61 -12.44
C SER A 86 11.59 -13.91 -12.08
N GLY A 87 11.32 -14.17 -10.79
CA GLY A 87 10.67 -15.39 -10.31
C GLY A 87 11.52 -16.65 -10.44
N LYS A 88 12.85 -16.50 -10.58
CA LYS A 88 13.79 -17.63 -10.60
C LYS A 88 14.34 -17.83 -9.19
N ALA A 89 14.19 -19.04 -8.66
CA ALA A 89 14.88 -19.45 -7.45
C ALA A 89 16.39 -19.43 -7.67
N LEU A 90 17.14 -19.25 -6.58
CA LEU A 90 18.59 -19.26 -6.64
C LEU A 90 19.11 -20.61 -7.18
N PRO A 91 20.06 -20.61 -8.14
CA PRO A 91 20.64 -21.86 -8.62
C PRO A 91 21.26 -22.65 -7.45
N TRP A 92 21.14 -23.97 -7.51
CA TRP A 92 21.71 -24.84 -6.49
C TRP A 92 23.23 -24.64 -6.42
N GLY A 93 23.73 -24.39 -5.21
CA GLY A 93 25.13 -24.10 -4.97
C GLY A 93 25.38 -23.66 -3.53
N PRO A 94 26.64 -23.33 -3.16
CA PRO A 94 27.01 -22.99 -1.79
C PRO A 94 26.18 -21.84 -1.20
N LEU A 95 25.85 -20.83 -2.01
CA LEU A 95 25.04 -19.69 -1.58
C LEU A 95 23.60 -20.09 -1.23
N CYS A 96 22.97 -20.94 -2.07
CA CYS A 96 21.62 -21.44 -1.84
C CYS A 96 21.58 -22.29 -0.57
N VAL A 97 22.56 -23.18 -0.39
CA VAL A 97 22.68 -24.01 0.82
C VAL A 97 22.90 -23.14 2.07
N ALA A 98 23.75 -22.11 2.00
CA ALA A 98 23.97 -21.20 3.11
C ALA A 98 22.68 -20.45 3.50
N MET A 99 21.97 -19.88 2.53
CA MET A 99 20.69 -19.19 2.78
C MET A 99 19.61 -20.12 3.33
N ALA A 100 19.60 -21.40 2.92
CA ALA A 100 18.63 -22.39 3.38
C ALA A 100 18.94 -23.01 4.75
N SER A 101 20.16 -22.84 5.28
CA SER A 101 20.60 -23.52 6.52
C SER A 101 21.09 -22.58 7.62
N CYS A 102 21.59 -21.40 7.28
CA CYS A 102 22.16 -20.43 8.22
C CYS A 102 21.12 -19.42 8.73
N HIS A 103 20.01 -19.88 9.29
CA HIS A 103 18.97 -19.03 9.87
C HIS A 103 18.36 -19.68 11.12
N SER A 104 17.66 -18.89 11.95
CA SER A 104 17.04 -19.39 13.19
C SER A 104 15.56 -19.74 13.04
N LEU A 105 15.07 -19.93 11.81
CA LEU A 105 13.68 -20.28 11.53
C LEU A 105 13.28 -21.62 12.15
N ILE A 106 12.03 -21.70 12.61
CA ILE A 106 11.45 -22.88 13.26
C ILE A 106 10.16 -23.25 12.53
N LEU A 107 9.93 -24.55 12.35
CA LEU A 107 8.66 -25.07 11.84
C LEU A 107 7.72 -25.40 13.01
N LEU A 108 6.66 -24.61 13.17
CA LEU A 108 5.63 -24.80 14.19
C LEU A 108 4.27 -24.93 13.51
N ASP A 109 3.52 -26.00 13.82
CA ASP A 109 2.18 -26.25 13.25
C ASP A 109 2.11 -26.16 11.72
N ARG A 110 3.16 -26.63 11.02
CA ARG A 110 3.35 -26.56 9.56
C ARG A 110 3.51 -25.13 9.00
N THR A 111 3.77 -24.15 9.86
CA THR A 111 4.11 -22.77 9.49
C THR A 111 5.54 -22.46 9.90
N ILE A 112 6.28 -21.79 9.01
CA ILE A 112 7.65 -21.36 9.32
C ILE A 112 7.57 -20.04 10.08
N GLN A 113 8.26 -19.94 11.21
CA GLN A 113 8.29 -18.75 12.05
C GLN A 113 9.73 -18.35 12.39
N GLY A 114 9.96 -17.06 12.54
CA GLY A 114 11.25 -16.49 12.93
C GLY A 114 11.35 -15.03 12.53
N ASP A 115 12.58 -14.56 12.34
CA ASP A 115 12.82 -13.20 11.89
C ASP A 115 12.26 -12.99 10.45
N PRO A 116 11.55 -11.89 10.17
CA PRO A 116 11.03 -11.60 8.83
C PRO A 116 12.11 -11.58 7.73
N LEU A 117 13.33 -11.14 8.03
CA LEU A 117 14.43 -11.14 7.08
C LEU A 117 14.89 -12.57 6.77
N ASP A 118 14.99 -13.42 7.79
CA ASP A 118 15.34 -14.83 7.63
C ASP A 118 14.29 -15.56 6.79
N LEU A 119 13.00 -15.26 6.99
CA LEU A 119 11.90 -15.80 6.19
C LEU A 119 12.08 -15.45 4.71
N LYS A 120 12.35 -14.17 4.39
CA LYS A 120 12.56 -13.72 3.01
C LYS A 120 13.81 -14.33 2.37
N MET A 121 14.86 -14.50 3.16
CA MET A 121 16.06 -15.21 2.73
C MET A 121 15.76 -16.68 2.37
N PHE A 122 15.00 -17.37 3.22
CA PHE A 122 14.62 -18.77 2.99
C PHE A 122 13.69 -18.92 1.79
N GLU A 123 12.70 -18.03 1.62
CA GLU A 123 11.81 -17.97 0.46
C GLU A 123 12.58 -17.86 -0.86
N GLY A 124 13.71 -17.14 -0.89
CA GLY A 124 14.56 -17.02 -2.09
C GLY A 124 15.29 -18.31 -2.52
N THR A 125 15.22 -19.37 -1.71
CA THR A 125 15.85 -20.68 -2.01
C THR A 125 14.90 -21.67 -2.69
N ALA A 126 13.59 -21.40 -2.73
CA ALA A 126 12.55 -22.27 -3.28
C ALA A 126 11.89 -21.64 -4.52
#